data_AF-A0A929B3I5-F1
#
_entry.id   AF-A0A929B3I5-F1
#
_cell.length_a   1.000
_cell.length_b   1.000
_cell.length_c   1.000
_cell.angle_alpha   90.00
_cell.angle_beta   90.00
_cell.angle_gamma   90.00
#
_symmetry.space_group_name_H-M   'P 1'
#
loop_
_entity.id
_entity.type
_entity.pdbx_description
1 polymer ?
#
loop_
_entity_poly.entity_id
_entity_poly.type
_entity_poly.pdbx_seq_one_letter_code
_entity_poly.pdbx_strand_id
1 'polypeptide(L)'
;MLVKTSEFPTVAQKDKTIKLLIELTGQPLSDNKQKFKQYLENNNLFNQGDLGYSQFNELLLTLGYDRVTKDFFKWVFGDEAVIASFENLEQGVDKFCQTAMFLYGHIKYAFKRLSQMERSAIEKELQPITSLNESHYTSRHEPLHTLHKIPSDKAYYLGYIVEKNLKEELEKNPDNQELKTQKEEMEHYRQLGRKNHDAYLVSDHMDVYVATSMRNRYEFLLVSAFVEKLFQNESLKHLKLRYFDPTQAYCEDRIDKGLVEGLMIKRSRCTIYHVQESDTFGKDSELAATLAQGKPVIAYIHQIPDFEIFKKDTLDQIKQSYPNQPVHKGLLKRLQRYCPESAWENQNMALHN
;
A
#
# COMPACT_ATOMS: atom_id res chain seq x y z
N MET A 1 42.48 28.99 12.36
CA MET A 1 41.89 28.00 11.44
C MET A 1 42.20 26.62 12.00
N LEU A 2 41.26 26.04 12.75
CA LEU A 2 41.43 24.70 13.32
C LEU A 2 41.12 23.69 12.21
N VAL A 3 42.16 22.95 11.78
CA VAL A 3 42.00 21.79 10.92
C VAL A 3 41.19 20.78 11.70
N LYS A 4 39.93 20.55 11.29
CA LYS A 4 39.17 19.37 11.75
C LYS A 4 40.00 18.16 11.33
N THR A 5 40.63 17.49 12.28
CA THR A 5 41.21 16.17 12.06
C THR A 5 40.08 15.23 11.68
N SER A 6 39.94 14.96 10.38
CA SER A 6 39.01 13.98 9.86
C SER A 6 39.53 12.60 10.27
N GLU A 7 38.86 11.98 11.25
CA GLU A 7 39.04 10.58 11.53
C GLU A 7 38.84 9.78 10.24
N PHE A 8 39.74 8.83 9.99
CA PHE A 8 39.59 7.91 8.87
C PHE A 8 38.21 7.25 8.92
N PRO A 9 37.58 6.99 7.76
CA PRO A 9 36.27 6.43 7.76
C PRO A 9 36.42 5.00 8.29
N THR A 10 35.58 4.64 9.26
CA THR A 10 35.61 3.29 9.83
C THR A 10 35.41 2.26 8.72
N VAL A 11 35.91 1.04 8.90
CA VAL A 11 35.66 -0.06 7.94
C VAL A 11 34.16 -0.19 7.62
N ALA A 12 33.31 0.06 8.62
CA ALA A 12 31.86 0.11 8.47
C ALA A 12 31.37 1.19 7.48
N GLN A 13 31.96 2.38 7.47
CA GLN A 13 31.60 3.45 6.52
C GLN A 13 31.99 3.09 5.08
N LYS A 14 33.11 2.39 4.87
CA LYS A 14 33.56 1.97 3.53
C LYS A 14 32.62 0.94 2.90
N ASP A 15 32.26 -0.09 3.66
CA ASP A 15 31.29 -1.09 3.21
C ASP A 15 29.91 -0.44 2.99
N LYS A 16 29.54 0.57 3.80
CA LYS A 16 28.31 1.34 3.62
C LYS A 16 28.33 2.20 2.35
N THR A 17 29.44 2.86 1.99
CA THR A 17 29.56 3.59 0.71
C THR A 17 29.29 2.68 -0.48
N ILE A 18 29.93 1.51 -0.48
CA ILE A 18 29.74 0.51 -1.55
C ILE A 18 28.26 0.11 -1.64
N LYS A 19 27.63 -0.16 -0.50
CA LYS A 19 26.20 -0.50 -0.45
C LYS A 19 25.33 0.61 -1.03
N LEU A 20 25.59 1.87 -0.66
CA LEU A 20 24.85 3.03 -1.19
C LEU A 20 25.01 3.18 -2.71
N LEU A 21 26.19 2.89 -3.28
CA LEU A 21 26.39 2.96 -4.74
C LEU A 21 25.70 1.80 -5.48
N ILE A 22 25.63 0.61 -4.87
CA ILE A 22 24.81 -0.50 -5.39
C ILE A 22 23.33 -0.10 -5.36
N GLU A 23 22.87 0.50 -4.26
CA GLU A 23 21.50 0.97 -4.11
C GLU A 23 21.17 2.07 -5.11
N LEU A 24 22.05 3.07 -5.30
CA LEU A 24 21.86 4.12 -6.29
C LEU A 24 21.74 3.58 -7.72
N THR A 25 22.58 2.62 -8.09
CA THR A 25 22.64 2.10 -9.47
C THR A 25 21.65 0.99 -9.73
N GLY A 26 21.17 0.31 -8.68
CA GLY A 26 20.41 -0.93 -8.75
C GLY A 26 21.19 -2.07 -9.42
N GLN A 27 22.53 -1.99 -9.46
CA GLN A 27 23.40 -2.97 -10.11
C GLN A 27 24.35 -3.63 -9.10
N PRO A 28 24.44 -4.97 -9.07
CA PRO A 28 25.44 -5.63 -8.26
C PRO A 28 26.83 -5.22 -8.73
N LEU A 29 27.80 -5.25 -7.82
CA LEU A 29 29.19 -4.99 -8.16
C LEU A 29 29.70 -6.01 -9.18
N SER A 30 30.53 -5.54 -10.10
CA SER A 30 31.36 -6.42 -10.92
C SER A 30 32.46 -7.10 -10.07
N ASP A 31 33.16 -8.07 -10.66
CA ASP A 31 34.25 -8.83 -10.03
C ASP A 31 35.41 -7.93 -9.51
N ASN A 32 35.43 -6.63 -9.88
CA ASN A 32 36.41 -5.66 -9.42
C ASN A 32 36.23 -5.20 -7.95
N LYS A 33 35.28 -5.78 -7.20
CA LYS A 33 35.00 -5.46 -5.78
C LYS A 33 36.25 -5.44 -4.91
N GLN A 34 37.18 -6.39 -5.09
CA GLN A 34 38.41 -6.45 -4.29
C GLN A 34 39.36 -5.29 -4.56
N LYS A 35 39.56 -4.91 -5.84
CA LYS A 35 40.41 -3.78 -6.23
C LYS A 35 39.86 -2.46 -5.69
N PHE A 36 38.54 -2.31 -5.70
CA PHE A 36 37.90 -1.11 -5.16
C PHE A 36 37.93 -1.06 -3.62
N LYS A 37 37.73 -2.19 -2.94
CA LYS A 37 37.93 -2.26 -1.49
C LYS A 37 39.34 -1.83 -1.10
N GLN A 38 40.36 -2.31 -1.82
CA GLN A 38 41.74 -1.86 -1.63
C GLN A 38 41.92 -0.36 -1.91
N TYR A 39 41.25 0.20 -2.91
CA TYR A 39 41.28 1.65 -3.16
C TYR A 39 40.68 2.45 -2.00
N LEU A 40 39.51 2.06 -1.47
CA LEU A 40 38.88 2.70 -0.31
C LEU A 40 39.63 2.42 1.00
N GLU A 41 40.33 1.29 1.11
CA GLU A 41 41.20 0.99 2.24
C GLU A 41 42.30 2.04 2.36
N ASN A 42 42.88 2.43 1.23
CA ASN A 42 44.00 3.36 1.13
C ASN A 42 43.59 4.84 1.00
N ASN A 43 42.33 5.14 0.66
CA ASN A 43 41.83 6.50 0.46
C ASN A 43 40.53 6.72 1.25
N ASN A 44 40.46 7.78 2.06
CA ASN A 44 39.18 8.23 2.59
C ASN A 44 38.50 9.11 1.53
N LEU A 45 37.29 8.71 1.15
CA LEU A 45 36.43 9.45 0.21
C LEU A 45 36.26 10.93 0.58
N PHE A 46 36.28 11.25 1.89
CA PHE A 46 36.00 12.59 2.44
C PHE A 46 37.17 13.20 3.24
N ASN A 47 38.38 12.60 3.29
CA ASN A 47 39.50 13.19 4.08
C ASN A 47 40.02 14.50 3.50
N GLN A 48 39.80 14.76 2.21
CA GLN A 48 40.26 15.98 1.54
C GLN A 48 39.16 17.05 1.41
N GLY A 49 38.01 16.82 2.05
CA GLY A 49 36.82 17.66 1.98
C GLY A 49 35.70 17.03 1.16
N ASP A 50 34.98 17.89 0.47
CA ASP A 50 33.79 17.63 -0.33
C ASP A 50 34.05 16.73 -1.56
N LEU A 51 33.11 15.85 -1.89
CA LEU A 51 33.17 15.03 -3.12
C LEU A 51 32.41 15.70 -4.26
N GLY A 52 33.14 16.21 -5.25
CA GLY A 52 32.56 16.87 -6.42
C GLY A 52 32.07 15.90 -7.50
N TYR A 53 31.27 16.42 -8.43
CA TYR A 53 30.73 15.69 -9.59
C TYR A 53 31.76 14.85 -10.37
N SER A 54 32.95 15.40 -10.67
CA SER A 54 33.97 14.65 -11.44
C SER A 54 34.52 13.46 -10.65
N GLN A 55 34.82 13.65 -9.36
CA GLN A 55 35.31 12.59 -8.47
C GLN A 55 34.26 11.50 -8.27
N PHE A 56 32.97 11.88 -8.20
CA PHE A 56 31.88 10.92 -8.14
C PHE A 56 31.76 10.07 -9.42
N ASN A 57 32.00 10.66 -10.60
CA ASN A 57 32.03 9.88 -11.84
C ASN A 57 33.25 8.93 -11.91
N GLU A 58 34.42 9.34 -11.42
CA GLU A 58 35.59 8.47 -11.29
C GLU A 58 35.29 7.29 -10.35
N LEU A 59 34.60 7.55 -9.25
CA LEU A 59 34.14 6.56 -8.29
C LEU A 59 33.23 5.51 -8.94
N LEU A 60 32.22 5.96 -9.70
CA LEU A 60 31.30 5.09 -10.43
C LEU A 60 32.03 4.24 -11.47
N LEU A 61 32.90 4.86 -12.27
CA LEU A 61 33.67 4.16 -13.29
C LEU A 61 34.63 3.11 -12.70
N THR A 62 35.24 3.42 -11.56
CA THR A 62 36.11 2.47 -10.85
C THR A 62 35.35 1.21 -10.43
N LEU A 63 34.06 1.35 -10.14
CA LEU A 63 33.15 0.26 -9.81
C LEU A 63 32.55 -0.46 -11.02
N GLY A 64 32.80 0.05 -12.23
CA GLY A 64 32.23 -0.46 -13.48
C GLY A 64 30.81 0.02 -13.75
N TYR A 65 30.39 1.12 -13.14
CA TYR A 65 29.10 1.76 -13.40
C TYR A 65 29.23 2.88 -14.44
N ASP A 66 28.11 3.20 -15.09
CA ASP A 66 28.01 4.31 -16.02
C ASP A 66 28.18 5.66 -15.30
N ARG A 67 28.75 6.64 -16.00
CA ARG A 67 28.82 8.03 -15.53
C ARG A 67 27.42 8.62 -15.40
N VAL A 68 27.26 9.67 -14.61
CA VAL A 68 26.04 10.48 -14.55
C VAL A 68 26.29 11.87 -15.14
N THR A 69 25.21 12.55 -15.55
CA THR A 69 25.25 13.97 -15.95
C THR A 69 25.37 14.88 -14.72
N LYS A 70 25.85 16.11 -14.94
CA LYS A 70 25.92 17.13 -13.89
C LYS A 70 24.54 17.46 -13.32
N ASP A 71 23.52 17.45 -14.17
CA ASP A 71 22.15 17.76 -13.78
C ASP A 71 21.52 16.66 -12.93
N PHE A 72 21.75 15.39 -13.27
CA PHE A 72 21.37 14.28 -12.39
C PHE A 72 22.07 14.40 -11.04
N PHE A 73 23.38 14.63 -11.04
CA PHE A 73 24.15 14.78 -9.80
C PHE A 73 23.58 15.90 -8.92
N LYS A 74 23.32 17.07 -9.50
CA LYS A 74 22.72 18.20 -8.78
C LYS A 74 21.32 17.90 -8.27
N TRP A 75 20.49 17.23 -9.07
CA TRP A 75 19.16 16.85 -8.66
C TRP A 75 19.17 15.89 -7.46
N VAL A 76 20.08 14.92 -7.45
CA VAL A 76 20.19 13.93 -6.37
C VAL A 76 20.82 14.54 -5.11
N PHE A 77 21.95 15.24 -5.24
CA PHE A 77 22.80 15.64 -4.10
C PHE A 77 22.73 17.13 -3.73
N GLY A 78 22.15 17.98 -4.58
CA GLY A 78 21.99 19.42 -4.34
C GLY A 78 22.67 20.30 -5.40
N ASP A 79 22.21 21.55 -5.52
CA ASP A 79 22.59 22.44 -6.63
C ASP A 79 24.07 22.89 -6.61
N GLU A 80 24.72 22.80 -5.45
CA GLU A 80 26.15 23.06 -5.27
C GLU A 80 27.06 22.05 -6.00
N ALA A 81 26.49 20.94 -6.50
CA ALA A 81 27.21 19.87 -7.20
C ALA A 81 28.38 19.29 -6.39
N VAL A 82 28.15 19.17 -5.08
CA VAL A 82 29.08 18.66 -4.07
C VAL A 82 28.32 17.72 -3.12
N ILE A 83 28.98 16.61 -2.74
CA ILE A 83 28.57 15.78 -1.61
C ILE A 83 29.45 16.14 -0.41
N ALA A 84 28.89 16.91 0.52
CA ALA A 84 29.65 17.49 1.64
C ALA A 84 29.92 16.50 2.79
N SER A 85 29.17 15.39 2.85
CA SER A 85 29.30 14.40 3.90
C SER A 85 28.76 13.05 3.47
N PHE A 86 29.10 12.02 4.26
CA PHE A 86 28.52 10.69 4.11
C PHE A 86 26.99 10.69 4.26
N GLU A 87 26.46 11.50 5.19
CA GLU A 87 25.01 11.63 5.40
C GLU A 87 24.31 12.24 4.18
N ASN A 88 24.94 13.22 3.51
CA ASN A 88 24.41 13.79 2.29
C ASN A 88 24.42 12.79 1.12
N LEU A 89 25.43 11.90 1.04
CA LEU A 89 25.40 10.78 0.11
C LEU A 89 24.20 9.86 0.38
N GLU A 90 24.00 9.45 1.63
CA GLU A 90 22.90 8.57 2.05
C GLU A 90 21.53 9.19 1.73
N GLN A 91 21.31 10.45 2.11
CA GLN A 91 20.06 11.17 1.81
C GLN A 91 19.81 11.31 0.30
N GLY A 92 20.85 11.58 -0.49
CA GLY A 92 20.73 11.65 -1.95
C GLY A 92 20.36 10.31 -2.57
N VAL A 93 21.02 9.23 -2.16
CA VAL A 93 20.71 7.86 -2.60
C VAL A 93 19.29 7.48 -2.21
N ASP A 94 18.87 7.74 -0.97
CA ASP A 94 17.51 7.45 -0.49
C ASP A 94 16.45 8.22 -1.29
N LYS A 95 16.66 9.52 -1.50
CA LYS A 95 15.79 10.37 -2.35
C LYS A 95 15.66 9.78 -3.75
N PHE A 96 16.78 9.40 -4.37
CA PHE A 96 16.77 8.80 -5.69
C PHE A 96 16.02 7.46 -5.69
N CYS A 97 16.31 6.56 -4.75
CA CYS A 97 15.69 5.24 -4.65
C CYS A 97 14.18 5.35 -4.47
N GLN A 98 13.70 6.25 -3.60
CA GLN A 98 12.27 6.51 -3.44
C GLN A 98 11.64 6.98 -4.76
N THR A 99 12.25 7.97 -5.40
CA THR A 99 11.78 8.51 -6.69
C THR A 99 11.74 7.42 -7.78
N ALA A 100 12.81 6.63 -7.88
CA ALA A 100 12.95 5.53 -8.83
C ALA A 100 11.88 4.46 -8.64
N MET A 101 11.56 4.14 -7.38
CA MET A 101 10.49 3.20 -7.06
C MET A 101 9.12 3.77 -7.40
N PHE A 102 8.86 5.06 -7.11
CA PHE A 102 7.58 5.69 -7.46
C PHE A 102 7.35 5.82 -8.97
N LEU A 103 8.38 6.17 -9.74
CA LEU A 103 8.24 6.38 -11.18
C LEU A 103 8.29 5.09 -11.99
N TYR A 104 9.13 4.14 -11.60
CA TYR A 104 9.46 3.01 -12.46
C TYR A 104 9.31 1.64 -11.79
N GLY A 105 9.15 1.59 -10.46
CA GLY A 105 9.16 0.33 -9.70
C GLY A 105 10.48 -0.45 -9.81
N HIS A 106 11.52 0.13 -10.41
CA HIS A 106 12.77 -0.56 -10.72
C HIS A 106 13.96 0.42 -10.75
N ILE A 107 14.79 0.35 -9.71
CA ILE A 107 15.93 1.28 -9.50
C ILE A 107 16.92 1.29 -10.66
N LYS A 108 17.37 0.11 -11.13
CA LYS A 108 18.32 0.02 -12.27
C LYS A 108 17.81 0.70 -13.54
N TYR A 109 16.53 0.50 -13.87
CA TYR A 109 15.92 1.12 -15.04
C TYR A 109 15.85 2.64 -14.86
N ALA A 110 15.42 3.10 -13.68
CA ALA A 110 15.40 4.51 -13.33
C ALA A 110 16.79 5.15 -13.44
N PHE A 111 17.83 4.50 -12.92
CA PHE A 111 19.20 5.01 -12.95
C PHE A 111 19.69 5.13 -14.39
N LYS A 112 19.56 4.07 -15.19
CA LYS A 112 19.94 4.11 -16.63
C LYS A 112 19.21 5.20 -17.42
N ARG A 113 17.95 5.49 -17.07
CA ARG A 113 17.13 6.50 -17.74
C ARG A 113 17.49 7.92 -17.26
N LEU A 114 17.42 8.17 -15.96
CA LEU A 114 17.55 9.52 -15.38
C LEU A 114 19.01 10.01 -15.29
N SER A 115 19.98 9.12 -15.12
CA SER A 115 21.40 9.49 -14.99
C SER A 115 21.99 10.20 -16.21
N GLN A 116 21.37 10.02 -17.39
CA GLN A 116 21.82 10.60 -18.66
C GLN A 116 20.98 11.80 -19.10
N MET A 117 20.01 12.22 -18.28
CA MET A 117 19.09 13.30 -18.65
C MET A 117 19.61 14.67 -18.21
N GLU A 118 19.22 15.69 -18.97
CA GLU A 118 19.34 17.10 -18.59
C GLU A 118 18.21 17.48 -17.62
N ARG A 119 18.40 18.57 -16.87
CA ARG A 119 17.52 18.99 -15.78
C ARG A 119 16.05 19.10 -16.18
N SER A 120 15.75 19.73 -17.31
CA SER A 120 14.37 19.91 -17.78
C SER A 120 13.69 18.58 -18.14
N ALA A 121 14.45 17.59 -18.59
CA ALA A 121 13.92 16.26 -18.88
C ALA A 121 13.66 15.49 -17.58
N ILE A 122 14.55 15.59 -16.59
CA ILE A 122 14.32 15.04 -15.25
C ILE A 122 13.06 15.65 -14.64
N GLU A 123 12.91 16.98 -14.67
CA GLU A 123 11.72 17.67 -14.13
C GLU A 123 10.43 17.24 -14.82
N LYS A 124 10.48 16.96 -16.12
CA LYS A 124 9.35 16.42 -16.88
C LYS A 124 9.00 14.99 -16.44
N GLU A 125 9.99 14.13 -16.22
CA GLU A 125 9.77 12.76 -15.73
C GLU A 125 9.25 12.75 -14.28
N LEU A 126 9.59 13.76 -13.46
CA LEU A 126 9.13 13.89 -12.08
C LEU A 126 7.70 14.43 -11.94
N GLN A 127 7.12 15.02 -13.00
CA GLN A 127 5.76 15.60 -12.96
C GLN A 127 4.70 14.67 -12.33
N PRO A 128 4.66 13.36 -12.62
CA PRO A 128 3.64 12.47 -12.06
C PRO A 128 3.70 12.31 -10.53
N ILE A 129 4.86 12.56 -9.92
CA ILE A 129 5.11 12.38 -8.48
C ILE A 129 5.42 13.70 -7.76
N THR A 130 5.36 14.81 -8.49
CA THR A 130 5.53 16.13 -7.90
C THR A 130 4.33 16.43 -7.01
N SER A 131 4.57 17.08 -5.87
CA SER A 131 3.52 17.42 -4.92
C SER A 131 2.39 18.20 -5.61
N LEU A 132 1.18 17.67 -5.52
CA LEU A 132 -0.01 18.38 -5.96
C LEU A 132 -0.35 19.46 -4.94
N ASN A 133 -0.85 20.59 -5.42
CA ASN A 133 -1.36 21.63 -4.53
C ASN A 133 -2.58 21.11 -3.77
N GLU A 134 -2.53 21.14 -2.43
CA GLU A 134 -3.63 20.73 -1.55
C GLU A 134 -4.94 21.45 -1.86
N SER A 135 -4.85 22.69 -2.37
CA SER A 135 -6.03 23.48 -2.78
C SER A 135 -6.90 22.74 -3.79
N HIS A 136 -6.30 21.87 -4.62
CA HIS A 136 -7.04 21.03 -5.58
C HIS A 136 -8.07 20.10 -4.90
N TYR A 137 -7.81 19.69 -3.66
CA TYR A 137 -8.69 18.82 -2.88
C TYR A 137 -9.57 19.64 -1.93
N THR A 138 -9.02 20.64 -1.25
CA THR A 138 -9.75 21.40 -0.22
C THR A 138 -10.82 22.32 -0.82
N SER A 139 -10.63 22.81 -2.05
CA SER A 139 -11.59 23.71 -2.72
C SER A 139 -12.77 23.00 -3.41
N ARG A 140 -12.87 21.67 -3.30
CA ARG A 140 -13.92 20.91 -4.00
C ARG A 140 -15.30 21.17 -3.41
N HIS A 141 -16.31 21.21 -4.28
CA HIS A 141 -17.71 21.20 -3.88
C HIS A 141 -18.11 19.83 -3.33
N GLU A 142 -19.11 19.83 -2.43
CA GLU A 142 -19.72 18.60 -1.95
C GLU A 142 -20.33 17.80 -3.12
N PRO A 143 -20.31 16.46 -3.07
CA PRO A 143 -20.94 15.63 -4.09
C PRO A 143 -22.44 15.91 -4.21
N LEU A 144 -22.97 15.88 -5.44
CA LEU A 144 -24.42 16.00 -5.68
C LEU A 144 -25.20 14.87 -5.01
N HIS A 145 -24.64 13.66 -5.04
CA HIS A 145 -25.19 12.48 -4.39
C HIS A 145 -24.32 12.13 -3.19
N THR A 146 -24.86 12.33 -1.99
CA THR A 146 -24.20 11.95 -0.74
C THR A 146 -24.33 10.45 -0.52
N LEU A 147 -23.25 9.81 -0.08
CA LEU A 147 -23.28 8.40 0.30
C LEU A 147 -24.11 8.21 1.58
N HIS A 148 -24.97 7.21 1.57
CA HIS A 148 -25.69 6.72 2.75
C HIS A 148 -24.79 5.74 3.50
N LYS A 149 -24.24 6.16 4.64
CA LYS A 149 -23.36 5.32 5.44
C LYS A 149 -24.09 4.05 5.91
N ILE A 150 -23.57 2.89 5.55
CA ILE A 150 -23.95 1.59 6.07
C ILE A 150 -23.07 1.32 7.30
N PRO A 151 -23.66 1.06 8.49
CA PRO A 151 -22.89 0.75 9.69
C PRO A 151 -21.95 -0.44 9.49
N SER A 152 -20.73 -0.36 10.06
CA SER A 152 -19.70 -1.38 9.89
C SER A 152 -20.14 -2.77 10.35
N ASP A 153 -20.97 -2.85 11.40
CA ASP A 153 -21.54 -4.10 11.92
C ASP A 153 -22.67 -4.66 11.05
N LYS A 154 -23.12 -3.92 10.02
CA LYS A 154 -24.21 -4.24 9.08
C LYS A 154 -23.73 -4.41 7.63
N ALA A 155 -22.52 -3.94 7.30
CA ALA A 155 -21.94 -4.03 5.96
C ALA A 155 -21.90 -5.48 5.40
N TYR A 156 -21.86 -6.50 6.26
CA TYR A 156 -21.90 -7.90 5.84
C TYR A 156 -23.19 -8.30 5.10
N TYR A 157 -24.29 -7.57 5.25
CA TYR A 157 -25.54 -7.81 4.51
C TYR A 157 -25.41 -7.61 3.00
N LEU A 158 -24.34 -6.94 2.55
CA LEU A 158 -24.03 -6.81 1.13
C LEU A 158 -23.37 -8.07 0.55
N GLY A 159 -22.90 -9.00 1.38
CA GLY A 159 -22.22 -10.22 0.97
C GLY A 159 -23.15 -11.34 0.51
N TYR A 160 -22.78 -12.07 -0.54
CA TYR A 160 -23.56 -13.17 -1.12
C TYR A 160 -23.64 -14.41 -0.20
N ILE A 161 -22.64 -14.65 0.66
CA ILE A 161 -22.64 -15.79 1.59
C ILE A 161 -23.78 -15.67 2.61
N VAL A 162 -24.03 -14.46 3.08
CA VAL A 162 -25.06 -14.19 4.09
C VAL A 162 -26.44 -14.41 3.50
N GLU A 163 -26.67 -13.94 2.27
CA GLU A 163 -27.90 -14.22 1.52
C GLU A 163 -28.11 -15.72 1.30
N LYS A 164 -27.08 -16.44 0.86
CA LYS A 164 -27.16 -17.89 0.65
C LYS A 164 -27.56 -18.60 1.95
N ASN A 165 -26.88 -18.32 3.05
CA ASN A 165 -27.16 -18.94 4.34
C ASN A 165 -28.58 -18.58 4.83
N LEU A 166 -28.99 -17.32 4.70
CA LEU A 166 -30.31 -16.87 5.14
C LEU A 166 -31.43 -17.52 4.32
N LYS A 167 -31.22 -17.70 3.02
CA LYS A 167 -32.14 -18.40 2.13
C LYS A 167 -32.28 -19.87 2.53
N GLU A 168 -31.17 -20.57 2.73
CA GLU A 168 -31.16 -21.98 3.16
C GLU A 168 -31.85 -22.18 4.51
N GLU A 169 -31.65 -21.28 5.47
CA GLU A 169 -32.29 -21.36 6.79
C GLU A 169 -33.79 -21.01 6.76
N LEU A 170 -34.20 -20.07 5.90
CA LEU A 170 -35.62 -19.77 5.67
C LEU A 170 -36.34 -20.90 4.94
N GLU A 171 -35.69 -21.60 4.02
CA GLU A 171 -36.26 -22.78 3.36
C GLU A 171 -36.52 -23.91 4.36
N LYS A 172 -35.62 -24.10 5.33
CA LYS A 172 -35.79 -25.09 6.41
C LYS A 172 -36.84 -24.65 7.45
N ASN A 173 -36.91 -23.35 7.75
CA ASN A 173 -37.79 -22.79 8.78
C ASN A 173 -38.60 -21.59 8.25
N PRO A 174 -39.60 -21.80 7.38
CA PRO A 174 -40.29 -20.71 6.68
C PRO A 174 -41.04 -19.73 7.58
N ASP A 175 -41.42 -20.16 8.79
CA ASP A 175 -42.20 -19.36 9.73
C ASP A 175 -41.34 -18.66 10.79
N ASN A 176 -40.01 -18.81 10.74
CA ASN A 176 -39.12 -18.15 11.69
C ASN A 176 -39.12 -16.63 11.47
N GLN A 177 -39.72 -15.90 12.42
CA GLN A 177 -39.84 -14.44 12.39
C GLN A 177 -38.50 -13.72 12.50
N GLU A 178 -37.51 -14.29 13.19
CA GLU A 178 -36.17 -13.72 13.30
C GLU A 178 -35.47 -13.72 11.93
N LEU A 179 -35.56 -14.83 11.19
CA LEU A 179 -34.98 -14.93 9.86
C LEU A 179 -35.68 -14.00 8.85
N LYS A 180 -37.00 -13.84 8.96
CA LYS A 180 -37.76 -12.86 8.15
C LYS A 180 -37.29 -11.43 8.43
N THR A 181 -37.15 -11.07 9.70
CA THR A 181 -36.65 -9.76 10.13
C THR A 181 -35.23 -9.52 9.61
N GLN A 182 -34.34 -10.50 9.72
CA GLN A 182 -32.98 -10.40 9.17
C GLN A 182 -32.96 -10.22 7.64
N LYS A 183 -33.93 -10.83 6.92
CA LYS A 183 -34.06 -10.67 5.46
C LYS A 183 -34.52 -9.28 5.08
N GLU A 184 -35.49 -8.72 5.81
CA GLU A 184 -35.93 -7.34 5.64
C GLU A 184 -34.80 -6.35 5.92
N GLU A 185 -34.03 -6.60 6.99
CA GLU A 185 -32.86 -5.78 7.32
C GLU A 185 -31.77 -5.87 6.22
N MET A 186 -31.50 -7.08 5.71
CA MET A 186 -30.57 -7.27 4.58
C MET A 186 -30.99 -6.46 3.35
N GLU A 187 -32.27 -6.52 2.99
CA GLU A 187 -32.80 -5.82 1.83
C GLU A 187 -32.74 -4.30 2.01
N HIS A 188 -33.00 -3.80 3.22
CA HIS A 188 -32.82 -2.39 3.55
C HIS A 188 -31.39 -1.91 3.27
N TYR A 189 -30.37 -2.61 3.79
CA TYR A 189 -28.97 -2.20 3.56
C TYR A 189 -28.53 -2.39 2.10
N ARG A 190 -29.05 -3.39 1.38
CA ARG A 190 -28.81 -3.53 -0.06
C ARG A 190 -29.38 -2.38 -0.88
N GLN A 191 -30.53 -1.85 -0.49
CA GLN A 191 -31.09 -0.64 -1.11
C GLN A 191 -30.19 0.58 -0.90
N LEU A 192 -29.62 0.75 0.30
CA LEU A 192 -28.61 1.79 0.55
C LEU A 192 -27.36 1.55 -0.30
N GLY A 193 -26.88 0.30 -0.36
CA GLY A 193 -25.72 -0.10 -1.16
C GLY A 193 -25.90 0.18 -2.65
N ARG A 194 -27.10 -0.02 -3.20
CA ARG A 194 -27.43 0.34 -4.60
C ARG A 194 -27.40 1.84 -4.83
N LYS A 195 -27.99 2.63 -3.93
CA LYS A 195 -27.92 4.10 -4.01
C LYS A 195 -26.49 4.62 -3.96
N ASN A 196 -25.65 4.04 -3.09
CA ASN A 196 -24.24 4.37 -3.01
C ASN A 196 -23.49 3.97 -4.27
N HIS A 197 -23.79 2.79 -4.82
CA HIS A 197 -23.23 2.32 -6.09
C HIS A 197 -23.51 3.33 -7.22
N ASP A 198 -24.75 3.80 -7.35
CA ASP A 198 -25.12 4.83 -8.33
C ASP A 198 -24.37 6.15 -8.07
N ALA A 199 -24.25 6.56 -6.80
CA ALA A 199 -23.50 7.76 -6.43
C ALA A 199 -22.02 7.68 -6.81
N TYR A 200 -21.39 6.50 -6.68
CA TYR A 200 -20.01 6.29 -7.14
C TYR A 200 -19.89 6.39 -8.66
N LEU A 201 -20.84 5.84 -9.41
CA LEU A 201 -20.84 5.90 -10.86
C LEU A 201 -20.89 7.33 -11.39
N VAL A 202 -21.70 8.19 -10.76
CA VAL A 202 -21.89 9.59 -11.18
C VAL A 202 -20.99 10.60 -10.49
N SER A 203 -20.17 10.19 -9.50
CA SER A 203 -19.20 11.09 -8.87
C SER A 203 -18.29 11.68 -9.96
N ASP A 204 -17.91 12.96 -9.89
CA ASP A 204 -16.97 13.56 -10.86
C ASP A 204 -15.49 13.21 -10.57
N HIS A 205 -15.19 12.88 -9.31
CA HIS A 205 -13.84 12.54 -8.88
C HIS A 205 -13.81 11.18 -8.20
N MET A 206 -12.74 10.44 -8.46
CA MET A 206 -12.37 9.25 -7.74
C MET A 206 -10.86 9.37 -7.52
N ASP A 207 -10.43 9.59 -6.28
CA ASP A 207 -9.02 9.75 -5.95
C ASP A 207 -8.41 8.41 -5.53
N VAL A 208 -9.14 7.64 -4.71
CA VAL A 208 -8.64 6.39 -4.13
C VAL A 208 -9.60 5.25 -4.39
N TYR A 209 -9.08 4.13 -4.90
CA TYR A 209 -9.77 2.85 -4.89
C TYR A 209 -9.27 2.01 -3.72
N VAL A 210 -10.15 1.43 -2.90
CA VAL A 210 -9.74 0.54 -1.81
C VAL A 210 -9.93 -0.91 -2.22
N ALA A 211 -8.83 -1.58 -2.57
CA ALA A 211 -8.79 -2.98 -2.96
C ALA A 211 -8.81 -3.87 -1.71
N THR A 212 -9.84 -4.71 -1.59
CA THR A 212 -10.11 -5.53 -0.39
C THR A 212 -10.71 -6.87 -0.79
N SER A 213 -10.59 -7.85 0.10
CA SER A 213 -11.26 -9.15 0.00
C SER A 213 -12.18 -9.32 1.20
N MET A 214 -13.48 -9.52 0.94
CA MET A 214 -14.47 -9.73 1.98
C MET A 214 -15.38 -10.88 1.60
N ARG A 215 -15.41 -11.92 2.44
CA ARG A 215 -16.27 -13.11 2.29
C ARG A 215 -17.06 -13.36 3.56
N ASN A 216 -16.41 -13.23 4.72
CA ASN A 216 -16.98 -13.46 6.04
C ASN A 216 -17.42 -12.16 6.69
N ARG A 217 -18.40 -12.26 7.60
CA ARG A 217 -18.95 -11.11 8.33
C ARG A 217 -17.91 -10.26 9.04
N TYR A 218 -16.92 -10.88 9.67
CA TYR A 218 -15.87 -10.14 10.39
C TYR A 218 -14.95 -9.34 9.45
N GLU A 219 -14.77 -9.77 8.20
CA GLU A 219 -13.95 -9.05 7.22
C GLU A 219 -14.61 -7.73 6.83
N PHE A 220 -15.94 -7.72 6.64
CA PHE A 220 -16.68 -6.49 6.40
C PHE A 220 -16.53 -5.49 7.54
N LEU A 221 -16.62 -5.96 8.79
CA LEU A 221 -16.43 -5.12 9.97
C LEU A 221 -15.02 -4.51 9.99
N LEU A 222 -13.99 -5.34 9.81
CA LEU A 222 -12.58 -4.91 9.83
C LEU A 222 -12.26 -3.92 8.71
N VAL A 223 -12.70 -4.23 7.48
CA VAL A 223 -12.45 -3.38 6.32
C VAL A 223 -13.18 -2.05 6.46
N SER A 224 -14.47 -2.05 6.84
CA SER A 224 -15.24 -0.83 7.04
C SER A 224 -14.62 0.06 8.12
N ALA A 225 -14.20 -0.53 9.24
CA ALA A 225 -13.52 0.21 10.31
C ALA A 225 -12.14 0.76 9.87
N PHE A 226 -11.40 0.00 9.07
CA PHE A 226 -10.13 0.44 8.49
C PHE A 226 -10.33 1.65 7.57
N VAL A 227 -11.27 1.55 6.62
CA VAL A 227 -11.54 2.64 5.66
C VAL A 227 -11.99 3.89 6.38
N GLU A 228 -12.90 3.76 7.36
CA GLU A 228 -13.34 4.89 8.18
C GLU A 228 -12.17 5.53 8.94
N LYS A 229 -11.35 4.74 9.64
CA LYS A 229 -10.19 5.25 10.37
C LYS A 229 -9.18 5.95 9.47
N LEU A 230 -8.94 5.39 8.29
CA LEU A 230 -7.99 5.95 7.32
C LEU A 230 -8.43 7.34 6.86
N PHE A 231 -9.65 7.49 6.36
CA PHE A 231 -10.12 8.76 5.81
C PHE A 231 -10.56 9.79 6.87
N GLN A 232 -10.72 9.37 8.13
CA GLN A 232 -10.89 10.29 9.27
C GLN A 232 -9.57 10.76 9.89
N ASN A 233 -8.42 10.28 9.41
CA ASN A 233 -7.12 10.75 9.89
C ASN A 233 -6.97 12.26 9.68
N GLU A 234 -6.46 12.99 10.68
CA GLU A 234 -6.33 14.46 10.62
C GLU A 234 -5.53 14.96 9.41
N SER A 235 -4.53 14.19 8.97
CA SER A 235 -3.72 14.51 7.79
C SER A 235 -4.47 14.38 6.47
N LEU A 236 -5.61 13.69 6.44
CA LEU A 236 -6.41 13.45 5.24
C LEU A 236 -7.81 14.07 5.32
N LYS A 237 -8.39 14.20 6.51
CA LYS A 237 -9.79 14.59 6.72
C LYS A 237 -10.14 15.96 6.13
N HIS A 238 -9.19 16.89 6.16
CA HIS A 238 -9.37 18.22 5.60
C HIS A 238 -9.31 18.22 4.06
N LEU A 239 -8.69 17.19 3.47
CA LEU A 239 -8.71 16.95 2.04
C LEU A 239 -10.06 16.32 1.69
N LYS A 240 -10.83 16.95 0.80
CA LYS A 240 -12.12 16.40 0.32
C LYS A 240 -11.89 15.28 -0.71
N LEU A 241 -11.19 14.24 -0.28
CA LEU A 241 -10.90 13.06 -1.08
C LEU A 241 -12.19 12.28 -1.34
N ARG A 242 -12.36 11.83 -2.59
CA ARG A 242 -13.43 10.92 -2.99
C ARG A 242 -12.82 9.54 -3.19
N TYR A 243 -13.36 8.53 -2.54
CA TYR A 243 -12.81 7.19 -2.58
C TYR A 243 -13.91 6.15 -2.74
N PHE A 244 -13.57 5.03 -3.37
CA PHE A 244 -14.48 3.91 -3.53
C PHE A 244 -14.27 2.94 -2.36
N ASP A 245 -15.27 2.87 -1.49
CA ASP A 245 -15.35 1.89 -0.40
C ASP A 245 -16.26 0.72 -0.82
N PRO A 246 -15.70 -0.48 -1.09
CA PRO A 246 -16.49 -1.63 -1.49
C PRO A 246 -17.42 -2.14 -0.38
N THR A 247 -17.23 -1.73 0.88
CA THR A 247 -18.13 -2.09 1.99
C THR A 247 -19.45 -1.32 1.97
N GLN A 248 -19.51 -0.26 1.16
CA GLN A 248 -20.65 0.66 1.08
C GLN A 248 -21.44 0.51 -0.22
N ALA A 249 -20.98 -0.29 -1.18
CA ALA A 249 -21.61 -0.48 -2.49
C ALA A 249 -22.16 -1.89 -2.65
N TYR A 250 -23.34 -2.00 -3.28
CA TYR A 250 -23.94 -3.28 -3.62
C TYR A 250 -24.34 -3.32 -5.09
N CYS A 251 -23.92 -4.38 -5.77
CA CYS A 251 -24.26 -4.69 -7.15
C CYS A 251 -24.63 -6.18 -7.20
N GLU A 252 -25.81 -6.49 -7.75
CA GLU A 252 -26.37 -7.85 -7.74
C GLU A 252 -25.71 -8.73 -8.79
N ASP A 253 -25.52 -8.21 -10.01
CA ASP A 253 -24.87 -8.94 -11.08
C ASP A 253 -23.34 -8.86 -10.95
N ARG A 254 -22.70 -10.04 -10.99
CA ARG A 254 -21.25 -10.17 -10.82
C ARG A 254 -20.44 -9.58 -11.97
N ILE A 255 -20.99 -9.58 -13.19
CA ILE A 255 -20.35 -9.03 -14.39
C ILE A 255 -20.38 -7.52 -14.29
N ASP A 256 -21.55 -6.95 -13.99
CA ASP A 256 -21.71 -5.51 -13.79
C ASP A 256 -20.81 -5.03 -12.65
N LYS A 257 -20.76 -5.77 -11.54
CA LYS A 257 -19.84 -5.49 -10.43
C LYS A 257 -18.39 -5.39 -10.91
N GLY A 258 -17.91 -6.38 -11.64
CA GLY A 258 -16.53 -6.37 -12.16
C GLY A 258 -16.25 -5.21 -13.13
N LEU A 259 -17.22 -4.87 -13.98
CA LEU A 259 -17.12 -3.71 -14.87
C LEU A 259 -17.05 -2.40 -14.09
N VAL A 260 -17.87 -2.25 -13.04
CA VAL A 260 -17.89 -1.04 -12.22
C VAL A 260 -16.62 -0.93 -11.39
N GLU A 261 -16.14 -2.00 -10.75
CA GLU A 261 -14.86 -2.00 -10.02
C GLU A 261 -13.70 -1.64 -10.97
N GLY A 262 -13.68 -2.21 -12.18
CA GLY A 262 -12.71 -1.84 -13.22
C GLY A 262 -12.80 -0.37 -13.63
N LEU A 263 -14.01 0.18 -13.74
CA LEU A 263 -14.22 1.61 -13.98
C LEU A 263 -13.73 2.47 -12.81
N MET A 264 -13.98 2.07 -11.56
CA MET A 264 -13.51 2.79 -10.39
C MET A 264 -11.98 2.83 -10.33
N ILE A 265 -11.30 1.72 -10.61
CA ILE A 265 -9.84 1.67 -10.74
C ILE A 265 -9.34 2.54 -11.90
N LYS A 266 -10.04 2.52 -13.04
CA LYS A 266 -9.71 3.39 -14.18
C LYS A 266 -9.81 4.87 -13.84
N ARG A 267 -10.72 5.23 -12.94
CA ARG A 267 -10.97 6.63 -12.55
C ARG A 267 -10.13 7.07 -11.35
N SER A 268 -9.77 6.16 -10.45
CA SER A 268 -8.94 6.46 -9.28
C SER A 268 -7.56 6.97 -9.67
N ARG A 269 -6.94 7.79 -8.81
CA ARG A 269 -5.55 8.23 -8.98
C ARG A 269 -4.57 7.25 -8.36
N CYS A 270 -4.97 6.57 -7.29
CA CYS A 270 -4.21 5.50 -6.68
C CYS A 270 -5.14 4.39 -6.16
N THR A 271 -4.53 3.26 -5.83
CA THR A 271 -5.21 2.15 -5.15
C THR A 271 -4.55 1.88 -3.81
N ILE A 272 -5.35 1.75 -2.76
CA ILE A 272 -4.91 1.19 -1.49
C ILE A 272 -5.18 -0.29 -1.53
N TYR A 273 -4.12 -1.09 -1.51
CA TYR A 273 -4.19 -2.53 -1.40
C TYR A 273 -4.16 -2.92 0.07
N HIS A 274 -5.31 -3.26 0.64
CA HIS A 274 -5.40 -3.68 2.03
C HIS A 274 -4.93 -5.12 2.16
N VAL A 275 -3.75 -5.36 2.72
CA VAL A 275 -3.20 -6.71 2.94
C VAL A 275 -3.99 -7.38 4.05
N GLN A 276 -4.48 -8.60 3.80
CA GLN A 276 -5.35 -9.34 4.72
C GLN A 276 -4.79 -10.74 5.00
N GLU A 277 -5.44 -11.50 5.90
CA GLU A 277 -4.98 -12.85 6.27
C GLU A 277 -4.91 -13.80 5.08
N SER A 278 -5.80 -13.61 4.10
CA SER A 278 -5.71 -14.26 2.81
C SER A 278 -6.07 -13.28 1.70
N ASP A 279 -5.15 -13.13 0.76
CA ASP A 279 -5.37 -12.34 -0.43
C ASP A 279 -6.09 -13.18 -1.50
N THR A 280 -6.70 -12.49 -2.45
CA THR A 280 -7.47 -13.16 -3.51
C THR A 280 -6.97 -12.71 -4.86
N PHE A 281 -7.06 -13.61 -5.84
CA PHE A 281 -6.77 -13.30 -7.24
C PHE A 281 -7.51 -12.06 -7.76
N GLY A 282 -8.74 -11.81 -7.27
CA GLY A 282 -9.47 -10.58 -7.59
C GLY A 282 -8.69 -9.34 -7.16
N LYS A 283 -8.31 -9.27 -5.88
CA LYS A 283 -7.52 -8.16 -5.33
C LYS A 283 -6.16 -7.99 -6.01
N ASP A 284 -5.48 -9.10 -6.33
CA ASP A 284 -4.19 -9.06 -7.04
C ASP A 284 -4.35 -8.55 -8.48
N SER A 285 -5.48 -8.87 -9.12
CA SER A 285 -5.83 -8.34 -10.44
C SER A 285 -6.10 -6.84 -10.38
N GLU A 286 -6.72 -6.33 -9.32
CA GLU A 286 -6.93 -4.89 -9.11
C GLU A 286 -5.60 -4.14 -8.92
N LEU A 287 -4.67 -4.70 -8.14
CA LEU A 287 -3.30 -4.21 -8.00
C LEU A 287 -2.59 -4.16 -9.35
N ALA A 288 -2.61 -5.27 -10.09
CA ALA A 288 -1.97 -5.38 -11.39
C ALA A 288 -2.58 -4.38 -12.40
N ALA A 289 -3.91 -4.25 -12.42
CA ALA A 289 -4.62 -3.31 -13.28
C ALA A 289 -4.30 -1.85 -12.94
N THR A 290 -4.09 -1.53 -11.66
CA THR A 290 -3.66 -0.19 -11.23
C THR A 290 -2.25 0.12 -11.73
N LEU A 291 -1.31 -0.80 -11.51
CA LEU A 291 0.08 -0.65 -11.95
C LEU A 291 0.21 -0.58 -13.48
N ALA A 292 -0.56 -1.38 -14.21
CA ALA A 292 -0.59 -1.37 -15.68
C ALA A 292 -1.06 -0.02 -16.26
N GLN A 293 -1.82 0.76 -15.48
CA GLN A 293 -2.24 2.11 -15.85
C GLN A 293 -1.21 3.19 -15.45
N GLY A 294 -0.05 2.79 -14.90
CA GLY A 294 0.97 3.71 -14.40
C GLY A 294 0.57 4.45 -13.13
N LYS A 295 -0.41 3.92 -12.39
CA LYS A 295 -0.90 4.52 -11.14
C LYS A 295 -0.25 3.85 -9.94
N PRO A 296 0.05 4.60 -8.87
CA PRO A 296 0.64 4.03 -7.67
C PRO A 296 -0.34 3.13 -6.91
N VAL A 297 0.22 2.09 -6.31
CA VAL A 297 -0.46 1.21 -5.35
C VAL A 297 0.20 1.36 -3.99
N ILE A 298 -0.61 1.62 -2.96
CA ILE A 298 -0.17 1.71 -1.57
C ILE A 298 -0.60 0.42 -0.87
N ALA A 299 0.35 -0.48 -0.63
CA ALA A 299 0.10 -1.67 0.18
C ALA A 299 0.00 -1.28 1.65
N TYR A 300 -1.19 -1.41 2.24
CA TYR A 300 -1.40 -1.19 3.66
C TYR A 300 -1.35 -2.52 4.40
N ILE A 301 -0.31 -2.68 5.23
CA ILE A 301 -0.12 -3.84 6.09
C ILE A 301 -0.53 -3.43 7.51
N HIS A 302 -1.55 -4.10 8.05
CA HIS A 302 -1.96 -3.84 9.42
C HIS A 302 -0.86 -4.33 10.39
N GLN A 303 -0.44 -3.47 11.30
CA GLN A 303 0.45 -3.88 12.38
C GLN A 303 -0.34 -4.73 13.37
N ILE A 304 0.15 -5.94 13.64
CA ILE A 304 -0.42 -6.77 14.69
C ILE A 304 0.04 -6.16 16.02
N PRO A 305 -0.90 -5.77 16.92
CA PRO A 305 -0.53 -5.24 18.23
C PRO A 305 0.09 -6.35 19.09
N ASP A 306 0.44 -6.03 20.34
CA ASP A 306 0.85 -7.05 21.31
C ASP A 306 -0.16 -8.21 21.35
N PHE A 307 0.34 -9.43 21.60
CA PHE A 307 -0.44 -10.66 21.53
C PHE A 307 -1.72 -10.60 22.38
N GLU A 308 -1.67 -10.01 23.58
CA GLU A 308 -2.84 -9.94 24.45
C GLU A 308 -3.91 -8.97 23.91
N ILE A 309 -3.48 -7.86 23.28
CA ILE A 309 -4.38 -6.93 22.61
C ILE A 309 -5.02 -7.62 21.40
N PHE A 310 -4.20 -8.26 20.55
CA PHE A 310 -4.67 -8.97 19.38
C PHE A 310 -5.70 -10.06 19.74
N LYS A 311 -5.43 -10.82 20.80
CA LYS A 311 -6.32 -11.86 21.32
C LYS A 311 -7.64 -11.27 21.79
N LYS A 312 -7.60 -10.20 22.60
CA LYS A 312 -8.80 -9.52 23.08
C LYS A 312 -9.65 -9.00 21.92
N ASP A 313 -9.04 -8.24 21.01
CA ASP A 313 -9.72 -7.65 19.85
C ASP A 313 -10.33 -8.73 18.96
N THR A 314 -9.62 -9.84 18.75
CA THR A 314 -10.12 -11.00 18.00
C THR A 314 -11.36 -11.60 18.65
N LEU A 315 -11.36 -11.79 19.98
CA LEU A 315 -12.49 -12.36 20.70
C LEU A 315 -13.70 -11.43 20.65
N ASP A 316 -13.50 -10.12 20.81
CA ASP A 316 -14.56 -9.12 20.75
C ASP A 316 -15.16 -9.04 19.34
N GLN A 317 -14.33 -9.09 18.29
CA GLN A 317 -14.77 -9.14 16.90
C GLN A 317 -15.61 -10.39 16.59
N ILE A 318 -15.21 -11.56 17.11
CA ILE A 318 -15.96 -12.81 16.93
C ILE A 318 -17.33 -12.71 17.59
N LYS A 319 -17.40 -12.21 18.83
CA LYS A 319 -18.67 -12.03 19.55
C LYS A 319 -19.59 -11.06 18.84
N GLN A 320 -19.05 -9.95 18.31
CA GLN A 320 -19.82 -8.98 17.55
C GLN A 320 -20.32 -9.55 16.21
N SER A 321 -19.47 -10.31 15.51
CA SER A 321 -19.79 -10.87 14.19
C SER A 321 -20.73 -12.08 14.28
N TYR A 322 -20.67 -12.85 15.35
CA TYR A 322 -21.44 -14.08 15.50
C TYR A 322 -21.97 -14.23 16.94
N PRO A 323 -22.92 -13.36 17.36
CA PRO A 323 -23.39 -13.32 18.75
C PRO A 323 -24.01 -14.64 19.22
N ASN A 324 -24.59 -15.40 18.28
CA ASN A 324 -25.26 -16.67 18.57
C ASN A 324 -24.35 -17.90 18.36
N GLN A 325 -23.06 -17.72 18.01
CA GLN A 325 -22.13 -18.84 17.83
C GLN A 325 -21.15 -18.93 19.01
N PRO A 326 -20.82 -20.16 19.46
CA PRO A 326 -19.75 -20.34 20.44
C PRO A 326 -18.44 -19.73 19.94
N VAL A 327 -17.80 -18.92 20.78
CA VAL A 327 -16.57 -18.16 20.43
C VAL A 327 -15.46 -19.07 19.89
N HIS A 328 -15.32 -20.29 20.43
CA HIS A 328 -14.31 -21.26 19.98
C HIS A 328 -14.46 -21.63 18.50
N LYS A 329 -15.69 -21.70 17.96
CA LYS A 329 -15.92 -22.00 16.53
C LYS A 329 -15.46 -20.84 15.65
N GLY A 330 -15.71 -19.60 16.07
CA GLY A 330 -15.22 -18.40 15.38
C GLY A 330 -13.69 -18.31 15.40
N LEU A 331 -13.08 -18.62 16.55
CA LEU A 331 -11.63 -18.60 16.72
C LEU A 331 -10.96 -19.67 15.85
N LEU A 332 -11.49 -20.90 15.86
CA LEU A 332 -10.98 -21.99 15.03
C LEU A 332 -11.02 -21.63 13.55
N LYS A 333 -12.14 -21.07 13.05
CA LYS A 333 -12.25 -20.61 11.65
C LYS A 333 -11.20 -19.56 11.30
N ARG A 334 -10.86 -18.67 12.24
CA ARG A 334 -9.83 -17.65 12.02
C ARG A 334 -8.43 -18.24 12.01
N LEU A 335 -8.11 -19.13 12.97
CA LEU A 335 -6.81 -19.80 13.06
C LEU A 335 -6.53 -20.67 11.83
N GLN A 336 -7.54 -21.39 11.34
CA GLN A 336 -7.45 -22.19 10.11
C GLN A 336 -7.10 -21.34 8.86
N ARG A 337 -7.33 -20.03 8.87
CA ARG A 337 -6.90 -19.16 7.77
C ARG A 337 -5.43 -18.78 7.85
N TYR A 338 -4.92 -18.55 9.07
CA TYR A 338 -3.51 -18.23 9.27
C TYR A 338 -2.60 -19.42 9.06
N CYS A 339 -3.06 -20.62 9.40
CA CYS A 339 -2.32 -21.85 9.18
C CYS A 339 -3.28 -22.95 8.67
N PRO A 340 -3.59 -22.96 7.36
CA PRO A 340 -4.48 -23.96 6.77
C PRO A 340 -3.95 -25.38 6.95
N GLU A 341 -2.62 -25.53 6.99
CA GLU A 341 -1.94 -26.83 7.08
C GLU A 341 -1.76 -27.33 8.53
N SER A 342 -2.23 -26.62 9.56
CA SER A 342 -2.10 -27.15 10.93
C SER A 342 -3.00 -28.36 11.16
N ALA A 343 -2.62 -29.20 12.13
CA ALA A 343 -3.24 -30.47 12.47
C ALA A 343 -4.64 -30.36 13.13
N TRP A 344 -5.52 -29.50 12.61
CA TRP A 344 -6.94 -29.42 12.99
C TRP A 344 -7.74 -30.65 12.50
N GLU A 345 -7.13 -31.48 11.64
CA GLU A 345 -7.67 -32.75 11.13
C GLU A 345 -7.61 -33.91 12.13
N ASN A 346 -7.21 -33.67 13.38
CA ASN A 346 -7.34 -34.71 14.40
C ASN A 346 -8.83 -34.94 14.72
N GLN A 347 -9.35 -36.09 14.27
CA GLN A 347 -10.72 -36.59 14.48
C GLN A 347 -11.19 -36.59 15.95
N ASN A 348 -10.29 -36.36 16.92
CA ASN A 348 -10.61 -36.25 18.34
C ASN A 348 -11.28 -34.92 18.77
N MET A 349 -11.29 -33.87 17.95
CA MET A 349 -12.12 -32.68 18.24
C MET A 349 -13.61 -32.88 17.93
N ALA A 350 -13.99 -33.98 17.26
CA ALA A 350 -15.40 -34.34 17.04
C ALA A 350 -16.09 -34.89 18.31
N LEU A 351 -15.35 -35.18 19.38
CA LEU A 351 -15.86 -35.84 20.59
C LEU A 351 -16.37 -34.88 21.69
N HIS A 352 -16.40 -33.57 21.42
CA HIS A 352 -16.93 -32.57 22.37
C HIS A 352 -17.97 -31.61 21.76
N ASN A 353 -18.67 -32.03 20.70
CA ASN A 353 -19.90 -31.36 20.26
C ASN A 353 -21.09 -31.72 21.15
#